data_AF-A0A8S9TIC0-F1
#
_entry.id   AF-A0A8S9TIC0-F1
#
_cell.length_a   1.000
_cell.length_b   1.000
_cell.length_c   1.000
_cell.angle_alpha   90.00
_cell.angle_beta   90.00
_cell.angle_gamma   90.00
#
_symmetry.space_group_name_H-M   'P 1'
#
loop_
_entity.id
_entity.type
_entity.pdbx_description
1 polymer ?
#
loop_
_entity_poly.entity_id
_entity_poly.type
_entity_poly.pdbx_seq_one_letter_code
_entity_poly.pdbx_strand_id
1 'polypeptide(L)'
;MQICDLYVNRPLKAAIKKIFMRWKVSQTIPPGGKYKVDRVQVIQWVEEAVSMVNEKQNSDRKIEYMFKRLGQDPRQPSNQAFQEHIGHLQENELYNSLLLNQTAENLV
;
A
#
# COMPACT_ATOMS: atom_id res chain seq x y z
N MET A 1 -10.24 -3.78 7.60
CA MET A 1 -9.38 -3.71 6.39
C MET A 1 -8.54 -2.44 6.46
N GLN A 2 -7.21 -2.51 6.29
CA GLN A 2 -6.34 -1.34 6.44
C GLN A 2 -6.17 -0.56 5.13
N ILE A 3 -6.12 0.77 5.21
CA ILE A 3 -5.93 1.64 4.02
C ILE A 3 -4.64 1.34 3.30
N CYS A 4 -3.60 0.95 4.03
CA CYS A 4 -2.33 0.56 3.48
C CYS A 4 -2.50 -0.56 2.45
N ASP A 5 -3.30 -1.58 2.75
CA ASP A 5 -3.52 -2.73 1.85
C ASP A 5 -4.38 -2.38 0.64
N LEU A 6 -5.40 -1.55 0.84
CA LEU A 6 -6.41 -1.26 -0.19
C LEU A 6 -5.99 -0.14 -1.14
N TYR A 7 -5.41 0.93 -0.61
CA TYR A 7 -5.22 2.18 -1.36
C TYR A 7 -3.75 2.55 -1.54
N VAL A 8 -2.87 2.20 -0.63
CA VAL A 8 -1.43 2.53 -0.73
C VAL A 8 -0.65 1.46 -1.50
N ASN A 9 -0.96 0.18 -1.26
CA ASN A 9 -0.21 -0.94 -1.81
C ASN A 9 -0.25 -0.99 -3.35
N ARG A 10 -1.44 -0.78 -3.93
CA ARG A 10 -1.63 -0.81 -5.39
C ARG A 10 -0.80 0.24 -6.14
N PRO A 11 -0.89 1.55 -5.83
CA PRO A 11 -0.08 2.56 -6.53
C PRO A 11 1.42 2.38 -6.28
N LEU A 12 1.82 1.95 -5.09
CA LEU A 12 3.24 1.69 -4.79
C LEU A 12 3.79 0.54 -5.62
N LYS A 13 3.11 -0.61 -5.65
CA LYS A 13 3.48 -1.76 -6.51
C LYS A 13 3.54 -1.37 -7.99
N ALA A 14 2.61 -0.55 -8.47
CA ALA A 14 2.62 -0.08 -9.85
C ALA A 14 3.82 0.82 -10.16
N ALA A 15 4.18 1.73 -9.25
CA ALA A 15 5.35 2.59 -9.39
C ALA A 15 6.67 1.79 -9.38
N ILE A 16 6.85 0.89 -8.41
CA ILE A 16 8.03 0.00 -8.36
C ILE A 16 8.15 -0.83 -9.64
N LYS A 17 7.04 -1.42 -10.11
CA LYS A 17 7.03 -2.20 -11.36
C LYS A 17 7.42 -1.36 -12.56
N LYS A 18 7.00 -0.09 -12.62
CA LYS A 18 7.37 0.84 -13.70
C LYS A 18 8.88 1.11 -13.71
N ILE A 19 9.47 1.38 -12.55
CA ILE A 19 10.92 1.62 -12.40
C ILE A 19 11.70 0.35 -12.78
N PHE A 20 11.33 -0.79 -12.22
CA PHE A 20 11.94 -2.08 -12.54
C PHE A 20 11.88 -2.39 -14.04
N MET A 21 10.74 -2.17 -14.70
CA MET A 21 10.61 -2.46 -16.13
C MET A 21 11.52 -1.57 -16.99
N ARG A 22 11.69 -0.29 -16.63
CA ARG A 22 12.64 0.59 -17.32
C ARG A 22 14.07 0.07 -17.20
N TRP A 23 14.47 -0.29 -15.99
CA TRP A 23 15.79 -0.89 -15.74
C TRP A 23 15.95 -2.22 -16.49
N LYS A 24 14.93 -3.09 -16.46
CA LYS A 24 14.95 -4.39 -17.13
C LYS A 24 15.17 -4.25 -18.64
N VAL A 25 14.47 -3.32 -19.29
CA VAL A 25 14.58 -3.07 -20.73
C VAL A 25 15.94 -2.45 -21.09
N SER A 26 16.60 -1.74 -20.18
CA SER A 26 17.95 -1.21 -20.41
C SER A 26 19.06 -2.28 -20.25
N GLN A 27 18.75 -3.45 -19.71
CA GLN A 27 19.72 -4.53 -19.59
C GLN A 27 19.79 -5.34 -20.90
N THR A 28 21.00 -5.63 -21.36
CA THR A 28 21.22 -6.62 -22.41
C THR A 28 21.60 -7.95 -21.75
N ILE A 29 20.64 -8.88 -21.68
CA ILE A 29 20.86 -10.21 -21.11
C ILE A 29 20.55 -11.26 -22.18
N PRO A 30 21.41 -12.28 -22.38
CA PRO A 30 21.13 -13.36 -23.31
C PRO A 30 19.89 -14.17 -22.90
N PRO A 31 19.22 -14.86 -23.85
CA PRO A 31 18.12 -15.75 -23.55
C PRO A 31 18.48 -16.78 -22.46
N GLY A 32 17.63 -16.93 -21.45
CA GLY A 32 17.87 -17.80 -20.30
C GLY A 32 18.79 -17.20 -19.21
N GLY A 33 19.33 -15.99 -19.42
CA GLY A 33 20.11 -15.30 -18.41
C GLY A 33 19.27 -14.80 -17.23
N LYS A 34 19.93 -14.62 -16.07
CA LYS A 34 19.31 -14.12 -14.84
C LYS A 34 19.72 -12.67 -14.59
N TYR A 35 18.79 -11.86 -14.13
CA TYR A 35 19.07 -10.51 -13.64
C TYR A 35 19.71 -10.61 -12.26
N LYS A 36 20.88 -9.99 -12.07
CA LYS A 36 21.46 -9.78 -10.75
C LYS A 36 21.29 -8.31 -10.40
N VAL A 37 20.57 -8.04 -9.31
CA VAL A 37 20.30 -6.69 -8.82
C VAL A 37 20.86 -6.59 -7.42
N ASP A 38 21.62 -5.53 -7.15
CA ASP A 38 22.08 -5.25 -5.80
C ASP A 38 20.90 -4.83 -4.91
N ARG A 39 20.92 -5.21 -3.63
CA ARG A 39 19.89 -4.82 -2.66
C ARG A 39 19.76 -3.30 -2.57
N VAL A 40 20.86 -2.56 -2.63
CA VAL A 40 20.87 -1.08 -2.60
C VAL A 40 20.08 -0.53 -3.77
N GLN A 41 20.22 -1.12 -4.96
CA GLN A 41 19.47 -0.70 -6.14
C GLN A 41 17.96 -0.93 -5.98
N VAL A 42 17.57 -2.05 -5.35
CA VAL A 42 16.16 -2.33 -5.05
C VAL A 42 15.59 -1.32 -4.06
N ILE A 43 16.35 -0.99 -3.01
CA ILE A 43 15.95 0.02 -2.01
C ILE A 43 15.73 1.37 -2.70
N GLN A 44 16.64 1.80 -3.56
CA GLN A 44 16.50 3.04 -4.32
C GLN A 44 15.22 3.07 -5.17
N TRP A 45 14.86 1.97 -5.84
CA TRP A 45 13.60 1.91 -6.60
C TRP A 45 12.37 2.04 -5.71
N VAL A 46 12.42 1.47 -4.50
CA VAL A 46 11.34 1.60 -3.53
C VAL A 46 11.22 3.05 -3.06
N GLU A 47 12.33 3.69 -2.70
CA GLU A 47 12.34 5.10 -2.26
C GLU A 47 11.87 6.05 -3.37
N GLU A 48 12.33 5.85 -4.61
CA GLU A 48 11.85 6.63 -5.77
C GLU A 48 10.35 6.42 -5.98
N ALA A 49 9.85 5.19 -5.90
CA ALA A 49 8.43 4.90 -6.02
C ALA A 49 7.60 5.57 -4.92
N VAL A 50 8.09 5.58 -3.66
CA VAL A 50 7.44 6.27 -2.55
C VAL A 50 7.36 7.78 -2.84
N SER A 51 8.44 8.40 -3.28
CA SER A 51 8.46 9.82 -3.67
C SER A 51 7.44 10.13 -4.77
N MET A 52 7.40 9.33 -5.83
CA MET A 52 6.41 9.48 -6.92
C MET A 52 4.96 9.38 -6.43
N VAL A 53 4.68 8.43 -5.52
CA VAL A 53 3.34 8.26 -4.96
C VAL A 53 2.98 9.46 -4.08
N ASN A 54 3.91 9.94 -3.27
CA ASN A 54 3.71 11.10 -2.41
C ASN A 54 3.46 12.38 -3.23
N GLU A 55 4.26 12.64 -4.26
CA GLU A 55 4.05 13.77 -5.18
C GLU A 55 2.65 13.73 -5.80
N LYS A 56 2.21 12.56 -6.27
CA LYS A 56 0.85 12.38 -6.80
C LYS A 56 -0.23 12.56 -5.73
N GLN A 57 0.05 12.20 -4.48
CA GLN A 57 -0.89 12.42 -3.37
C GLN A 57 -1.04 13.89 -3.01
N ASN A 58 -0.01 14.72 -3.21
CA ASN A 58 -0.12 16.15 -2.96
C ASN A 58 -1.22 16.80 -3.81
N SER A 59 -1.45 16.32 -5.04
CA SER A 59 -2.54 16.80 -5.90
C SER A 59 -3.87 16.10 -5.61
N ASP A 60 -3.88 14.76 -5.58
CA ASP A 60 -5.14 14.00 -5.56
C ASP A 60 -5.76 13.92 -4.16
N ARG A 61 -4.93 14.02 -3.11
CA ARG A 61 -5.29 13.85 -1.67
C ARG A 61 -6.13 12.59 -1.35
N LYS A 62 -6.14 11.60 -2.24
CA LYS A 62 -6.99 10.40 -2.15
C LYS A 62 -6.66 9.55 -0.93
N ILE A 63 -5.37 9.36 -0.62
CA ILE A 63 -4.94 8.57 0.53
C ILE A 63 -5.39 9.27 1.82
N GLU A 64 -5.12 10.58 1.96
CA GLU A 64 -5.59 11.39 3.10
C GLU A 64 -7.12 11.33 3.25
N TYR A 65 -7.84 11.51 2.14
CA TYR A 65 -9.30 11.43 2.12
C TYR A 65 -9.80 10.07 2.60
N MET A 66 -9.19 8.97 2.15
CA MET A 66 -9.58 7.62 2.58
C MET A 66 -9.27 7.39 4.07
N PHE A 67 -8.15 7.91 4.58
CA PHE A 67 -7.81 7.87 6.02
C PHE A 67 -8.90 8.50 6.87
N LYS A 68 -9.39 9.67 6.48
CA LYS A 68 -10.50 10.34 7.18
C LYS A 68 -11.82 9.58 7.02
N ARG A 69 -12.16 9.17 5.78
CA ARG A 69 -13.44 8.52 5.48
C ARG A 69 -13.60 7.18 6.21
N LEU A 70 -12.54 6.41 6.37
CA LEU A 70 -12.59 5.12 7.06
C LEU A 70 -12.25 5.23 8.56
N GLY A 71 -12.11 6.45 9.09
CA GLY A 71 -11.76 6.70 10.49
C GLY A 71 -10.38 6.20 10.92
N GLN A 72 -9.49 5.90 9.97
CA GLN A 72 -8.14 5.39 10.26
C GLN A 72 -7.10 6.51 10.31
N ASP A 73 -7.50 7.78 10.17
CA ASP A 73 -6.60 8.93 10.33
C ASP A 73 -6.19 9.07 11.81
N PRO A 74 -4.91 8.81 12.17
CA PRO A 74 -4.46 8.82 13.56
C PRO A 74 -4.47 10.23 14.18
N ARG A 75 -4.75 11.27 13.39
CA ARG A 75 -4.83 12.66 13.82
C ARG A 75 -6.23 13.03 14.31
N GLN A 76 -7.23 12.17 14.08
CA GLN A 76 -8.60 12.43 14.51
C GLN A 76 -8.75 12.11 16.01
N PRO A 77 -9.44 12.97 16.79
CA PRO A 77 -9.60 12.77 18.23
C PRO A 77 -10.65 11.70 18.57
N SER A 78 -11.47 11.29 17.60
CA SER A 78 -12.57 10.34 17.79
C SER A 78 -12.43 9.14 16.86
N ASN A 79 -12.67 7.95 17.42
CA ASN A 79 -12.70 6.69 16.68
C ASN A 79 -14.10 6.37 16.12
N GLN A 80 -15.06 7.29 16.19
CA GLN A 80 -16.44 7.02 15.77
C GLN A 80 -16.54 6.58 14.30
N ALA A 81 -15.90 7.30 13.38
CA ALA A 81 -15.89 6.95 11.96
C ALA A 81 -15.24 5.57 11.69
N PHE A 82 -14.30 5.15 12.54
CA PHE A 82 -13.70 3.82 12.46
C PHE A 82 -14.68 2.75 12.90
N GLN A 83 -15.39 2.97 14.02
CA GLN A 83 -16.41 2.04 14.52
C GLN A 83 -17.56 1.87 13.52
N GLU A 84 -18.04 2.96 12.93
CA GLU A 84 -19.06 2.92 11.86
C GLU A 84 -18.55 2.16 10.63
N HIS A 85 -17.29 2.37 10.23
CA HIS A 85 -16.68 1.63 9.13
C HIS A 85 -16.58 0.12 9.42
N ILE A 86 -16.17 -0.28 10.62
CA ILE A 86 -16.10 -1.69 11.03
C ILE A 86 -17.50 -2.30 11.08
N GLY A 87 -18.50 -1.58 11.60
CA GLY A 87 -19.90 -2.02 11.61
C GLY A 87 -20.39 -2.38 10.20
N HIS A 88 -20.19 -1.50 9.22
CA HIS A 88 -20.53 -1.80 7.82
C HIS A 88 -19.76 -2.99 7.23
N LEU A 89 -18.53 -3.26 7.69
CA LEU A 89 -17.78 -4.44 7.25
C LEU A 89 -18.30 -5.73 7.89
N GLN A 90 -18.80 -5.68 9.12
CA GLN A 90 -19.39 -6.83 9.81
C GLN A 90 -20.72 -7.26 9.20
N GLU A 91 -21.47 -6.32 8.60
CA GLU A 91 -22.68 -6.62 7.83
C GLU A 91 -22.38 -7.43 6.55
N ASN A 92 -21.15 -7.42 6.06
CA ASN A 92 -20.73 -8.20 4.90
C ASN A 92 -20.10 -9.52 5.35
N GLU A 93 -20.72 -10.65 5.01
CA GLU A 93 -20.29 -11.99 5.43
C GLU A 93 -18.81 -12.30 5.10
N LEU A 94 -18.32 -11.83 3.95
CA LEU A 94 -16.97 -12.07 3.47
C LEU A 94 -15.94 -11.28 4.30
N TYR A 95 -16.23 -10.02 4.61
CA TYR A 95 -15.36 -9.19 5.44
C TYR A 95 -15.46 -9.53 6.93
N ASN A 96 -16.63 -9.95 7.40
CA ASN A 96 -16.81 -10.45 8.76
C ASN A 96 -15.94 -11.68 9.02
N SER A 97 -15.90 -12.63 8.06
CA SER A 97 -14.99 -13.78 8.12
C SER A 97 -13.51 -13.37 8.21
N LEU A 98 -13.08 -12.36 7.45
CA LEU A 98 -11.71 -11.86 7.52
C LEU A 98 -11.37 -11.20 8.86
N LEU A 99 -12.33 -10.50 9.47
CA LEU A 99 -12.16 -9.89 10.79
C LEU A 99 -12.07 -10.95 11.91
N LEU A 100 -12.95 -11.95 11.88
CA LEU A 100 -12.96 -13.05 12.86
C LEU A 100 -11.66 -13.86 12.84
N ASN A 101 -11.05 -14.00 11.66
CA ASN A 101 -9.82 -14.75 11.47
C ASN A 101 -8.56 -13.87 11.57
N GLN A 102 -8.70 -12.59 11.94
CA GLN A 102 -7.56 -11.70 12.09
C GLN A 102 -6.83 -11.99 13.41
N THR A 103 -5.73 -12.73 13.35
CA THR A 103 -4.80 -12.87 14.48
C THR A 103 -3.96 -11.60 14.61
N ALA A 104 -4.20 -10.80 15.64
CA ALA A 104 -3.26 -9.79 16.07
C ALA A 104 -2.08 -10.48 16.77
N GLU A 105 -0.86 -10.24 16.30
CA GLU A 105 0.30 -10.55 17.13
C GLU A 105 0.34 -9.56 18.30
N ASN A 106 0.42 -10.07 19.52
CA ASN A 106 0.67 -9.24 20.68
C ASN A 106 2.06 -8.64 20.52
N LEU A 107 2.13 -7.33 20.31
CA LEU A 107 3.39 -6.60 20.39
C LEU A 107 3.86 -6.65 21.84
N VAL A 108 4.89 -7.45 22.08
CA VAL A 108 5.64 -7.54 23.35
C VAL A 108 6.60 -6.37 23.47
#